data_AF-A0A950CJB5-F1
#
_entry.id   AF-A0A950CJB5-F1
#
_cell.length_a   1.000
_cell.length_b   1.000
_cell.length_c   1.000
_cell.angle_alpha   90.00
_cell.angle_beta   90.00
_cell.angle_gamma   90.00
#
_symmetry.space_group_name_H-M   'P 1'
#
loop_
_entity.id
_entity.type
_entity.pdbx_description
1 polymer ?
#
loop_
_entity_poly.entity_id
_entity_poly.type
_entity_poly.pdbx_seq_one_letter_code
_entity_poly.pdbx_strand_id
1 'polypeptide(L)'
;MRCEECNIEMKVDKATRENPYRFDRCGLDDVFLIGIERHICPRCNAIYPIIPRIQELHTAIASVLSEKPGALTGQELRYLRRWIGVEAQVFADLLGLRPEHLSKVENNRLKLGAVAERLARVYAMTHKQQRAFDEISAKMQRIKGARTRAQLRRQCQFSGTHWKVEDEVKAA
;
A
#
# COMPACT_ATOMS: atom_id res chain seq x y z
N MET A 1 30.14 10.69 -13.82
CA MET A 1 29.66 11.72 -12.86
C MET A 1 30.69 11.91 -11.74
N ARG A 2 30.70 13.06 -11.07
CA ARG A 2 31.56 13.30 -9.90
C ARG A 2 30.76 13.09 -8.61
N CYS A 3 31.43 12.61 -7.57
CA CYS A 3 30.84 12.43 -6.24
C CYS A 3 30.56 13.79 -5.58
N GLU A 4 29.39 13.97 -5.00
CA GLU A 4 28.99 15.25 -4.38
C GLU A 4 29.75 15.54 -3.07
N GLU A 5 30.21 14.50 -2.36
CA GLU A 5 30.94 14.64 -1.10
C GLU A 5 32.44 14.92 -1.32
N CYS A 6 33.04 14.23 -2.29
CA CYS A 6 34.50 14.22 -2.49
C CYS A 6 34.97 14.90 -3.78
N ASN A 7 34.05 15.25 -4.68
CA ASN A 7 34.30 15.82 -6.01
C ASN A 7 35.22 15.00 -6.94
N ILE A 8 35.34 13.70 -6.68
CA ILE A 8 36.15 12.74 -7.47
C ILE A 8 35.27 12.02 -8.49
N GLU A 9 35.87 11.68 -9.64
CA GLU A 9 35.21 10.87 -10.67
C GLU A 9 34.82 9.49 -10.14
N MET A 10 33.56 9.13 -10.36
CA MET A 10 32.99 7.89 -9.86
C MET A 10 33.17 6.76 -10.86
N LYS A 11 33.45 5.56 -10.35
CA LYS A 11 33.47 4.34 -11.15
C LYS A 11 32.04 3.87 -11.41
N VAL A 12 31.79 3.32 -12.59
CA VAL A 12 30.50 2.71 -12.93
C VAL A 12 30.61 1.21 -12.74
N ASP A 13 29.62 0.63 -12.07
CA ASP A 13 29.46 -0.79 -11.87
C ASP A 13 28.01 -1.19 -12.12
N LYS A 14 27.75 -2.47 -12.41
CA LYS A 14 26.41 -3.02 -12.59
C LYS A 14 26.07 -3.95 -11.43
N ALA A 15 24.92 -3.75 -10.80
CA ALA A 15 24.46 -4.64 -9.74
C ALA A 15 24.25 -6.06 -10.29
N THR A 16 24.88 -7.06 -9.69
CA THR A 16 24.78 -8.48 -10.09
C THR A 16 24.02 -9.30 -9.04
N ARG A 17 23.84 -10.60 -9.28
CA ARG A 17 23.22 -11.50 -8.30
C ARG A 17 24.11 -11.71 -7.07
N GLU A 18 25.42 -11.70 -7.27
CA GLU A 18 26.44 -11.89 -6.23
C GLU A 18 26.62 -10.60 -5.40
N ASN A 19 26.38 -9.44 -6.01
CA ASN A 19 26.48 -8.14 -5.36
C ASN A 19 25.32 -7.20 -5.76
N PRO A 20 24.09 -7.50 -5.31
CA PRO A 20 22.92 -6.72 -5.66
C PRO A 20 22.87 -5.37 -4.92
N TYR A 21 22.09 -4.42 -5.43
CA TYR A 21 21.84 -3.15 -4.75
C TYR A 21 20.66 -3.26 -3.78
N ARG A 22 20.88 -3.06 -2.48
CA ARG A 22 19.77 -3.00 -1.51
C ARG A 22 18.97 -1.71 -1.71
N PHE A 23 17.68 -1.82 -2.01
CA PHE A 23 16.81 -0.67 -2.24
C PHE A 23 16.01 -0.30 -0.98
N ASP A 24 16.71 0.21 0.00
CA ASP A 24 16.19 0.64 1.30
C ASP A 24 15.19 1.80 1.24
N ARG A 25 15.32 2.71 0.26
CA ARG A 25 14.45 3.90 0.12
C ARG A 25 12.98 3.56 -0.11
N CYS A 26 12.64 2.33 -0.51
CA CYS A 26 11.25 1.90 -0.64
C CYS A 26 10.59 1.60 0.71
N GLY A 27 11.36 1.49 1.80
CA GLY A 27 10.87 1.21 3.14
C GLY A 27 10.71 -0.28 3.46
N LEU A 28 11.30 -1.15 2.64
CA LEU A 28 11.41 -2.59 2.85
C LEU A 28 12.88 -2.99 2.99
N ASP A 29 13.15 -3.91 3.91
CA ASP A 29 14.51 -4.36 4.18
C ASP A 29 15.04 -5.42 3.20
N ASP A 30 14.13 -6.09 2.49
CA ASP A 30 14.38 -7.30 1.69
C ASP A 30 14.26 -7.10 0.17
N VAL A 31 14.27 -5.86 -0.30
CA VAL A 31 14.24 -5.53 -1.73
C VAL A 31 15.65 -5.26 -2.27
N PHE A 32 16.05 -6.05 -3.27
CA PHE A 32 17.36 -5.98 -3.90
C PHE A 32 17.22 -5.85 -5.42
N LEU A 33 17.91 -4.87 -6.01
CA LEU A 33 17.90 -4.58 -7.44
C LEU A 33 19.14 -5.16 -8.11
N ILE A 34 18.91 -5.87 -9.20
CA ILE A 34 19.92 -6.50 -10.05
C ILE A 34 19.79 -5.92 -11.44
N GLY A 35 20.92 -5.71 -12.12
CA GLY A 35 20.98 -5.22 -13.49
C GLY A 35 20.94 -3.70 -13.63
N ILE A 36 20.87 -2.95 -12.53
CA ILE A 36 20.96 -1.49 -12.54
C ILE A 36 22.42 -1.01 -12.54
N GLU A 37 22.65 0.17 -13.11
CA GLU A 37 23.94 0.86 -13.00
C GLU A 37 24.07 1.54 -11.63
N ARG A 38 25.29 1.54 -11.10
CA ARG A 38 25.67 2.18 -9.85
C ARG A 38 26.94 2.96 -10.07
N HIS A 39 26.93 4.23 -9.67
CA HIS A 39 28.15 5.01 -9.58
C HIS A 39 28.70 4.88 -8.16
N ILE A 40 29.96 4.48 -8.04
CA ILE A 40 30.62 4.24 -6.75
C ILE A 40 31.81 5.19 -6.65
N CYS A 41 31.85 5.99 -5.59
CA CYS A 41 33.00 6.83 -5.30
C CYS A 41 34.15 5.96 -4.75
N PRO A 42 35.33 5.91 -5.39
CA PRO A 42 36.44 5.10 -4.89
C PRO A 42 37.08 5.63 -3.60
N ARG A 43 36.69 6.83 -3.13
CA ARG A 43 37.26 7.47 -1.92
C ARG A 43 36.37 7.32 -0.70
N CYS A 44 35.10 7.71 -0.78
CA CYS A 44 34.16 7.66 0.35
C CYS A 44 33.17 6.49 0.28
N ASN A 45 33.21 5.68 -0.78
CA ASN A 45 32.29 4.57 -1.04
C ASN A 45 30.82 4.96 -1.18
N ALA A 46 30.50 6.25 -1.40
CA ALA A 46 29.15 6.68 -1.72
C ALA A 46 28.65 5.99 -3.02
N ILE A 47 27.41 5.48 -2.97
CA ILE A 47 26.78 4.74 -4.07
C ILE A 47 25.57 5.54 -4.58
N TYR A 48 25.56 5.81 -5.89
CA TYR A 48 24.48 6.50 -6.58
C TYR A 48 23.88 5.54 -7.61
N PRO A 49 22.75 4.87 -7.31
CA PRO A 49 22.10 3.95 -8.22
C PRO A 49 21.32 4.71 -9.30
N ILE A 50 21.33 4.20 -10.53
CA ILE A 50 20.43 4.62 -11.60
C ILE A 50 19.27 3.63 -11.65
N ILE A 51 18.11 4.03 -11.13
CA ILE A 51 16.91 3.19 -11.09
C ILE A 51 15.95 3.61 -12.20
N PRO A 52 15.93 2.90 -13.35
CA PRO A 52 15.01 3.23 -14.42
C PRO A 52 13.57 2.86 -14.03
N ARG A 53 12.59 3.56 -14.60
CA ARG A 53 11.15 3.22 -14.52
C ARG A 53 10.67 2.93 -13.08
N ILE A 54 11.01 3.83 -12.16
CA ILE A 54 10.72 3.66 -10.71
C ILE A 54 9.26 3.32 -10.39
N GLN A 55 8.30 3.85 -11.16
CA GLN A 55 6.88 3.56 -10.99
C GLN A 55 6.54 2.10 -11.35
N GLU A 56 7.14 1.56 -12.41
CA GLU A 56 6.98 0.15 -12.79
C GLU A 56 7.57 -0.76 -11.71
N LEU A 57 8.73 -0.39 -11.15
CA LEU A 57 9.34 -1.11 -10.03
C LEU A 57 8.40 -1.17 -8.82
N HIS A 58 7.85 -0.03 -8.38
CA HIS A 58 6.92 0.00 -7.26
C HIS A 58 5.65 -0.83 -7.52
N THR A 59 5.15 -0.81 -8.75
CA THR A 59 4.02 -1.65 -9.19
C THR A 59 4.34 -3.13 -9.06
N ALA A 60 5.53 -3.54 -9.52
CA ALA A 60 5.97 -4.93 -9.45
C ALA A 60 6.11 -5.41 -8.00
N ILE A 61 6.73 -4.60 -7.12
CA ILE A 61 6.87 -4.91 -5.69
C ILE A 61 5.48 -5.06 -5.05
N ALA A 62 4.56 -4.13 -5.30
CA ALA A 62 3.21 -4.21 -4.73
C ALA A 62 2.46 -5.47 -5.19
N SER A 63 2.61 -5.90 -6.45
CA SER A 63 2.02 -7.15 -6.96
C SER A 63 2.55 -8.36 -6.20
N VAL A 64 3.88 -8.48 -6.11
CA VAL A 64 4.54 -9.61 -5.43
C VAL A 64 4.15 -9.68 -3.96
N LEU A 65 4.12 -8.54 -3.26
CA LEU A 65 3.66 -8.50 -1.87
C LEU A 65 2.18 -8.89 -1.73
N SER A 66 1.34 -8.46 -2.66
CA SER A 66 -0.10 -8.77 -2.63
C SER A 66 -0.36 -10.27 -2.89
N GLU A 67 0.52 -10.93 -3.65
CA GLU A 67 0.46 -12.36 -3.99
C GLU A 67 1.29 -13.25 -3.04
N LYS A 68 2.10 -12.64 -2.15
CA LYS A 68 3.00 -13.36 -1.24
C LYS A 68 2.26 -14.44 -0.43
N PRO A 69 2.75 -15.69 -0.42
CA PRO A 69 2.21 -16.74 0.44
C PRO A 69 2.55 -16.46 1.92
N GLY A 70 1.62 -16.77 2.81
CA GLY A 70 1.76 -16.51 4.24
C GLY A 70 1.43 -15.07 4.64
N ALA A 71 1.70 -14.74 5.90
CA ALA A 71 1.34 -13.45 6.49
C ALA A 71 2.27 -12.33 6.01
N LEU A 72 1.72 -11.13 5.87
CA LEU A 72 2.50 -9.91 5.64
C LEU A 72 3.20 -9.48 6.93
N THR A 73 4.42 -8.97 6.80
CA THR A 73 5.06 -8.20 7.86
C THR A 73 4.41 -6.82 7.98
N GLY A 74 4.66 -6.14 9.10
CA GLY A 74 4.23 -4.76 9.29
C GLY A 74 4.82 -3.79 8.26
N GLN A 75 6.08 -4.00 7.85
CA GLN A 75 6.72 -3.18 6.82
C GLN A 75 6.06 -3.39 5.45
N GLU A 76 5.75 -4.64 5.10
CA GLU A 76 5.05 -4.98 3.86
C GLU A 76 3.63 -4.37 3.84
N LEU A 77 2.90 -4.46 4.95
CA LEU A 77 1.58 -3.84 5.06
C LEU A 77 1.67 -2.31 4.92
N ARG A 78 2.64 -1.68 5.58
CA ARG A 78 2.89 -0.24 5.46
C ARG A 78 3.25 0.15 4.03
N TYR A 79 4.05 -0.66 3.35
CA TYR A 79 4.39 -0.47 1.94
C TYR A 79 3.13 -0.49 1.09
N LEU A 80 2.26 -1.51 1.24
CA LEU A 80 1.00 -1.59 0.51
C LEU A 80 0.10 -0.37 0.78
N ARG A 81 0.02 0.12 2.02
CA ARG A 81 -0.73 1.34 2.32
C ARG A 81 -0.19 2.56 1.56
N ARG A 82 1.13 2.76 1.57
CA ARG A 82 1.78 3.87 0.84
C ARG A 82 1.59 3.74 -0.67
N TRP A 83 1.62 2.51 -1.18
CA TRP A 83 1.33 2.19 -2.58
C TRP A 83 -0.09 2.62 -2.98
N ILE A 84 -1.08 2.40 -2.11
CA ILE A 84 -2.47 2.84 -2.32
C ILE A 84 -2.65 4.36 -2.09
N GLY A 85 -1.64 5.03 -1.53
CA GLY A 85 -1.64 6.49 -1.37
C GLY A 85 -2.54 7.04 -0.27
N VAL A 86 -2.88 6.23 0.75
CA VAL A 86 -3.77 6.67 1.84
C VAL A 86 -3.05 6.85 3.19
N GLU A 87 -3.61 7.77 3.98
CA GLU A 87 -3.19 7.98 5.37
C GLU A 87 -3.49 6.76 6.26
N ALA A 88 -2.74 6.62 7.35
CA ALA A 88 -2.91 5.50 8.28
C ALA A 88 -4.33 5.44 8.88
N GLN A 89 -4.93 6.57 9.18
CA GLN A 89 -6.30 6.63 9.71
C GLN A 89 -7.30 6.06 8.71
N VAL A 90 -7.25 6.51 7.46
CA VAL A 90 -8.13 6.03 6.38
C VAL A 90 -7.91 4.53 6.13
N PHE A 91 -6.67 4.08 6.13
CA PHE A 91 -6.38 2.66 5.94
C PHE A 91 -6.89 1.79 7.09
N ALA A 92 -6.73 2.24 8.34
CA ALA A 92 -7.28 1.54 9.50
C ALA A 92 -8.80 1.38 9.36
N ASP A 93 -9.47 2.43 8.90
CA ASP A 93 -10.92 2.46 8.68
C ASP A 93 -11.35 1.48 7.59
N LEU A 94 -10.65 1.47 6.45
CA LEU A 94 -10.87 0.53 5.36
C LEU A 94 -10.72 -0.92 5.82
N LEU A 95 -9.78 -1.18 6.74
CA LEU A 95 -9.55 -2.51 7.30
C LEU A 95 -10.44 -2.86 8.51
N GLY A 96 -11.30 -1.93 8.96
CA GLY A 96 -12.12 -2.13 10.16
C GLY A 96 -11.31 -2.20 11.47
N LEU A 97 -10.14 -1.57 11.50
CA LEU A 97 -9.22 -1.54 12.63
C LEU A 97 -9.27 -0.19 13.36
N ARG A 98 -8.77 -0.19 14.59
CA ARG A 98 -8.42 1.05 15.27
C ARG A 98 -7.04 1.54 14.81
N PRO A 99 -6.79 2.86 14.74
CA PRO A 99 -5.49 3.41 14.33
C PRO A 99 -4.33 2.90 15.17
N GLU A 100 -4.51 2.72 16.48
CA GLU A 100 -3.46 2.23 17.39
C GLU A 100 -3.14 0.76 17.10
N HIS A 101 -4.14 -0.02 16.68
CA HIS A 101 -3.94 -1.41 16.27
C HIS A 101 -3.12 -1.45 14.97
N LEU A 102 -3.52 -0.67 13.96
CA LEU A 102 -2.75 -0.58 12.70
C LEU A 102 -1.30 -0.14 12.97
N SER A 103 -1.09 0.88 13.80
CA SER A 103 0.24 1.36 14.17
C SER A 103 1.09 0.25 14.79
N LYS A 104 0.55 -0.54 15.71
CA LYS A 104 1.27 -1.68 16.29
C LYS A 104 1.60 -2.74 15.23
N VAL A 105 0.68 -3.04 14.33
CA VAL A 105 0.90 -4.01 13.23
C VAL A 105 2.01 -3.53 12.30
N GLU A 106 1.93 -2.30 11.79
CA GLU A 106 2.94 -1.75 10.87
C GLU A 106 4.34 -1.66 11.47
N ASN A 107 4.42 -1.56 12.80
CA ASN A 107 5.68 -1.56 13.54
C ASN A 107 6.09 -2.98 14.02
N ASN A 108 5.51 -4.04 13.45
CA ASN A 108 5.77 -5.44 13.79
C ASN A 108 5.54 -5.80 15.27
N ARG A 109 4.75 -5.02 16.01
CA ARG A 109 4.42 -5.26 17.43
C ARG A 109 3.20 -6.16 17.60
N LEU A 110 2.37 -6.31 16.57
CA LEU A 110 1.20 -7.19 16.54
C LEU A 110 1.06 -7.85 15.16
N LYS A 111 0.43 -9.02 15.13
CA LYS A 111 0.05 -9.69 13.89
C LYS A 111 -1.30 -9.18 13.39
N LEU A 112 -1.41 -8.98 12.09
CA LEU A 112 -2.69 -8.67 11.45
C LEU A 112 -3.57 -9.91 11.38
N GLY A 113 -4.88 -9.74 11.57
CA GLY A 113 -5.84 -10.82 11.35
C GLY A 113 -6.00 -11.14 9.86
N ALA A 114 -6.20 -12.41 9.51
CA ALA A 114 -6.24 -12.88 8.12
C ALA A 114 -7.27 -12.15 7.24
N VAL A 115 -8.42 -11.78 7.78
CA VAL A 115 -9.48 -11.05 7.04
C VAL A 115 -9.00 -9.65 6.65
N ALA A 116 -8.46 -8.89 7.61
CA ALA A 116 -7.93 -7.56 7.36
C ALA A 116 -6.72 -7.60 6.41
N GLU A 117 -5.88 -8.63 6.51
CA GLU A 117 -4.77 -8.80 5.58
C GLU A 117 -5.24 -9.06 4.14
N ARG A 118 -6.22 -9.95 3.93
CA ARG A 118 -6.80 -10.19 2.60
C ARG A 118 -7.41 -8.91 2.02
N LEU A 119 -8.10 -8.13 2.85
CA LEU A 119 -8.70 -6.88 2.43
C LEU A 119 -7.65 -5.83 2.04
N ALA A 120 -6.54 -5.73 2.78
CA ALA A 120 -5.41 -4.89 2.43
C ALA A 120 -4.83 -5.25 1.04
N ARG A 121 -4.70 -6.55 0.74
CA ARG A 121 -4.24 -7.05 -0.56
C ARG A 121 -5.22 -6.68 -1.69
N VAL A 122 -6.52 -6.82 -1.47
CA VAL A 122 -7.56 -6.40 -2.44
C VAL A 122 -7.46 -4.91 -2.75
N TYR A 123 -7.30 -4.05 -1.73
CA TYR A 123 -7.12 -2.61 -1.96
C TYR A 123 -5.83 -2.29 -2.74
N ALA A 124 -4.72 -2.96 -2.41
CA ALA A 124 -3.46 -2.79 -3.12
C ALA A 124 -3.55 -3.17 -4.61
N MET A 125 -4.27 -4.25 -4.92
CA MET A 125 -4.48 -4.73 -6.29
C MET A 125 -5.46 -3.84 -7.09
N THR A 126 -6.47 -3.27 -6.43
CA THR A 126 -7.51 -2.45 -7.08
C THR A 126 -7.14 -0.96 -7.23
N HIS A 127 -6.10 -0.48 -6.54
CA HIS A 127 -5.63 0.91 -6.59
C HIS A 127 -5.38 1.47 -8.00
N LYS A 128 -5.09 0.62 -9.00
CA LYS A 128 -4.96 1.05 -10.42
C LYS A 128 -6.23 1.71 -10.97
N GLN A 129 -7.36 1.60 -10.29
CA GLN A 129 -8.61 2.28 -10.57
C GLN A 129 -8.87 3.41 -9.56
N GLN A 130 -8.01 4.44 -9.54
CA GLN A 130 -8.00 5.55 -8.56
C GLN A 130 -9.42 6.05 -8.20
N ARG A 131 -10.26 6.30 -9.20
CA ARG A 131 -11.64 6.79 -9.01
C ARG A 131 -12.53 5.82 -8.23
N ALA A 132 -12.44 4.52 -8.52
CA ALA A 132 -13.23 3.50 -7.84
C ALA A 132 -12.81 3.36 -6.38
N PHE A 133 -11.50 3.46 -6.11
CA PHE A 133 -10.98 3.43 -4.76
C PHE A 133 -11.47 4.62 -3.93
N ASP A 134 -11.42 5.83 -4.47
CA ASP A 134 -11.89 7.04 -3.79
C ASP A 134 -13.39 6.94 -3.44
N GLU A 135 -14.21 6.45 -4.38
CA GLU A 135 -15.64 6.25 -4.16
C GLU A 135 -15.92 5.19 -3.09
N ILE A 136 -15.19 4.06 -3.11
CA ILE A 136 -15.32 2.99 -2.10
C ILE A 136 -14.92 3.52 -0.72
N SER A 137 -13.81 4.25 -0.64
CA SER A 137 -13.33 4.84 0.61
C SER A 137 -14.35 5.81 1.21
N ALA A 138 -14.90 6.71 0.40
CA ALA A 138 -15.94 7.64 0.83
C ALA A 138 -17.23 6.92 1.30
N LYS A 139 -17.65 5.86 0.61
CA LYS A 139 -18.80 5.04 1.02
C LYS A 139 -18.52 4.30 2.34
N MET A 140 -17.34 3.72 2.50
CA MET A 140 -16.97 2.96 3.70
C MET A 140 -16.94 3.84 4.95
N GLN A 141 -16.50 5.11 4.81
CA GLN A 141 -16.55 6.09 5.90
C GLN A 141 -17.98 6.36 6.39
N ARG A 142 -18.99 6.32 5.50
CA ARG A 142 -20.41 6.52 5.86
C ARG A 142 -21.01 5.34 6.63
N ILE A 143 -20.50 4.13 6.45
CA ILE A 143 -21.02 2.90 7.08
C ILE A 143 -20.65 2.82 8.58
N LYS A 144 -19.62 3.57 9.02
CA LYS A 144 -19.11 3.55 10.41
C LYS A 144 -20.15 3.89 11.51
N GLY A 145 -21.30 4.46 11.16
CA GLY A 145 -22.30 4.96 12.12
C GLY A 145 -23.30 3.95 12.68
N ALA A 146 -23.58 2.82 12.02
CA ALA A 146 -24.69 1.94 12.40
C ALA A 146 -24.22 0.67 13.14
N ARG A 147 -23.84 0.81 14.41
CA ARG A 147 -23.62 -0.35 15.30
C ARG A 147 -24.93 -0.90 15.91
N THR A 148 -26.02 -0.15 15.79
CA THR A 148 -27.35 -0.59 16.19
C THR A 148 -28.01 -1.40 15.07
N ARG A 149 -28.66 -2.51 15.40
CA ARG A 149 -29.60 -3.18 14.49
C ARG A 149 -30.79 -2.23 14.26
N ALA A 150 -30.64 -1.29 13.34
CA ALA A 150 -31.75 -0.47 12.89
C ALA A 150 -32.68 -1.36 12.05
N GLN A 151 -33.93 -1.48 12.48
CA GLN A 151 -34.95 -2.13 11.67
C GLN A 151 -35.38 -1.14 10.58
N LEU A 152 -34.77 -1.24 9.41
CA LEU A 152 -35.08 -0.38 8.27
C LEU A 152 -36.31 -0.93 7.53
N ARG A 153 -37.28 -0.06 7.22
CA ARG A 153 -38.31 -0.34 6.22
C ARG A 153 -37.76 0.11 4.87
N ARG A 154 -37.69 -0.80 3.90
CA ARG A 154 -37.27 -0.48 2.54
C ARG A 154 -38.50 -0.19 1.70
N GLN A 155 -38.58 1.02 1.16
CA GLN A 155 -39.57 1.36 0.14
C GLN A 155 -38.91 1.17 -1.23
N CYS A 156 -39.39 0.19 -1.99
CA CYS A 156 -38.91 -0.10 -3.34
C CYS A 156 -39.95 0.40 -4.35
N GLN A 157 -39.62 1.41 -5.13
CA GLN A 157 -40.48 1.98 -6.17
C GLN A 157 -39.93 1.65 -7.56
N PHE A 158 -40.77 1.10 -8.43
CA PHE A 158 -40.43 0.91 -9.84
C PHE A 158 -40.77 2.16 -10.64
N SER A 159 -39.78 2.76 -11.31
CA SER A 159 -39.95 4.01 -12.06
C SER A 159 -40.35 3.79 -13.53
N GLY A 160 -40.60 2.55 -13.94
CA GLY A 160 -40.81 2.15 -15.34
C GLY A 160 -39.56 1.58 -16.04
N THR A 161 -38.36 1.95 -15.60
CA THR A 161 -37.08 1.44 -16.18
C THR A 161 -36.10 0.92 -15.15
N HIS A 162 -36.17 1.39 -13.90
CA HIS A 162 -35.30 0.95 -12.82
C HIS A 162 -36.04 0.94 -11.48
N TRP A 163 -35.45 0.25 -10.51
CA TRP A 163 -35.89 0.28 -9.12
C TRP A 163 -35.17 1.41 -8.38
N LYS A 164 -35.95 2.22 -7.66
CA LYS A 164 -35.45 3.11 -6.61
C LYS A 164 -35.74 2.47 -5.27
N VAL A 165 -34.73 2.40 -4.40
CA VAL A 165 -34.85 1.84 -3.05
C VAL A 165 -34.44 2.90 -2.05
N GLU A 166 -35.34 3.22 -1.13
CA GLU A 166 -35.10 4.17 -0.04
C GLU A 166 -35.23 3.44 1.30
N ASP A 167 -34.27 3.68 2.19
CA ASP A 167 -34.30 3.16 3.57
C ASP A 167 -35.00 4.19 4.47
N GLU A 168 -36.12 3.80 5.06
CA GLU A 168 -36.83 4.55 6.10
C GLU A 168 -36.53 3.91 7.45
N VAL A 169 -35.96 4.68 8.39
CA VAL A 169 -35.71 4.20 9.75
C VAL A 169 -37.05 4.00 10.44
N LYS A 170 -37.40 2.79 10.88
CA LYS A 170 -38.59 2.61 11.71
C LYS A 170 -38.38 3.40 13.01
N ALA A 171 -39.26 4.37 13.28
CA ALA A 171 -39.36 4.96 14.60
C ALA A 171 -39.68 3.84 15.61
N ALA A 172 -38.96 3.82 16.73
CA ALA A 172 -39.12 2.85 17.80
C ALA A 172 -40.48 3.00 18.50
#